data_AF-A0A5B7ALT1-F1
#
_entry.id   AF-A0A5B7ALT1-F1
#
_cell.length_a   1.000
_cell.length_b   1.000
_cell.length_c   1.000
_cell.angle_alpha   90.00
_cell.angle_beta   90.00
_cell.angle_gamma   90.00
#
_symmetry.space_group_name_H-M   'P 1'
#
loop_
_entity.id
_entity.type
_entity.pdbx_description
1 polymer ?
#
loop_
_entity_poly.entity_id
_entity_poly.type
_entity_poly.pdbx_seq_one_letter_code
_entity_poly.pdbx_strand_id
1 'polypeptide(L)'
;IELVGKLYKQVLKRSELRDELFAQISKQTRNNSDRQYLIKAWELMYLCASCMPPSKDIGGYLSEYVHNVAHGVSTDSEVQTLASNTLNALKHSVKAGPRHAIPGREEIEALLIGKRLTTIVFF
;
A
#
# COMPACT_ATOMS: atom_id res chain seq x y z
N ILE A 1 9.09 -8.17 -4.24
CA ILE A 1 7.91 -8.96 -4.68
C ILE A 1 7.66 -10.14 -3.73
N GLU A 2 8.60 -11.09 -3.55
CA GLU A 2 8.37 -12.24 -2.64
C GLU A 2 8.03 -11.85 -1.20
N LEU A 3 8.65 -10.79 -0.68
CA LEU A 3 8.36 -10.27 0.66
C LEU A 3 6.87 -9.88 0.81
N VAL A 4 6.31 -9.23 -0.20
CA VAL A 4 4.90 -8.78 -0.20
C VAL A 4 3.96 -9.99 -0.16
N GLY A 5 4.26 -11.03 -0.94
CA GLY A 5 3.52 -12.29 -0.91
C GLY A 5 3.59 -12.97 0.47
N LYS A 6 4.77 -12.97 1.10
CA LYS A 6 4.95 -13.51 2.47
C LYS A 6 4.18 -12.70 3.52
N LEU A 7 4.25 -11.37 3.46
CA LEU A 7 3.51 -10.48 4.36
C LEU A 7 2.00 -10.68 4.22
N TYR A 8 1.49 -10.73 2.99
CA TYR A 8 0.08 -10.95 2.73
C TYR A 8 -0.39 -12.31 3.25
N LYS A 9 0.39 -13.37 3.03
CA LYS A 9 0.12 -14.71 3.58
C LYS A 9 0.01 -14.70 5.10
N GLN A 10 0.82 -13.89 5.79
CA GLN A 10 0.75 -13.77 7.25
C GLN A 10 -0.49 -12.99 7.69
N VAL A 11 -0.76 -11.83 7.09
CA VAL A 11 -1.91 -10.99 7.49
C VAL A 11 -3.26 -11.63 7.16
N LEU A 12 -3.34 -12.44 6.10
CA LEU A 12 -4.53 -13.26 5.82
C LEU A 12 -4.81 -14.30 6.91
N LYS A 13 -3.75 -14.89 7.49
CA LYS A 13 -3.88 -15.88 8.58
C LYS A 13 -4.13 -15.23 9.93
N ARG A 14 -3.61 -14.02 10.11
CA ARG A 14 -3.53 -13.29 11.38
C ARG A 14 -3.98 -11.86 11.15
N SER A 15 -5.30 -11.67 11.10
CA SER A 15 -5.91 -10.38 10.82
C SER A 15 -5.55 -9.31 11.86
N GLU A 16 -5.21 -9.72 13.08
CA GLU A 16 -4.74 -8.86 14.16
C GLU A 16 -3.40 -8.20 13.88
N LEU A 17 -2.58 -8.76 12.98
CA LEU A 17 -1.28 -8.18 12.60
C LEU A 17 -1.39 -7.08 11.53
N ARG A 18 -2.59 -6.84 11.00
CA ARG A 18 -2.78 -5.90 9.91
C ARG A 18 -2.41 -4.48 10.30
N ASP A 19 -2.90 -4.04 11.44
CA ASP A 19 -2.65 -2.68 11.92
C ASP A 19 -1.20 -2.48 12.31
N GLU A 20 -0.60 -3.51 12.92
CA GLU A 20 0.84 -3.53 13.23
C GLU A 20 1.68 -3.41 11.95
N LEU A 21 1.31 -4.10 10.87
CA LEU A 21 1.99 -3.96 9.58
C LEU A 21 1.90 -2.53 9.06
N PHE A 22 0.71 -1.92 9.06
CA PHE A 22 0.57 -0.52 8.64
C PHE A 22 1.35 0.45 9.53
N ALA A 23 1.39 0.22 10.84
CA ALA A 23 2.16 1.03 11.78
C ALA A 23 3.67 0.93 11.51
N GLN A 24 4.19 -0.29 11.30
CA GLN A 24 5.59 -0.52 10.98
C GLN A 24 5.99 0.14 9.66
N ILE A 25 5.18 0.01 8.61
CA ILE A 25 5.45 0.67 7.32
C ILE A 25 5.39 2.20 7.49
N SER A 26 4.39 2.72 8.21
CA SER A 26 4.26 4.17 8.48
C SER A 26 5.46 4.75 9.22
N LYS A 27 6.09 3.98 10.12
CA LYS A 27 7.34 4.36 10.77
C LYS A 27 8.48 4.48 9.74
N GLN A 28 8.59 3.51 8.82
CA GLN A 28 9.62 3.50 7.79
C GLN A 28 9.42 4.57 6.71
N THR A 29 8.21 5.10 6.54
CA THR A 29 7.94 6.23 5.61
C THR A 29 8.19 7.61 6.23
N ARG A 30 8.38 7.71 7.55
CA ARG A 30 8.65 8.98 8.27
C ARG A 30 10.12 9.13 8.69
N ASN A 31 10.76 8.05 9.11
CA ASN A 31 12.07 8.09 9.75
C ASN A 31 13.16 7.48 8.86
N ASN A 32 13.15 7.82 7.56
CA ASN A 32 14.12 7.28 6.62
C ASN A 32 14.84 8.41 5.88
N SER A 33 16.09 8.64 6.26
CA SER A 33 16.97 9.63 5.61
C SER A 33 17.49 9.15 4.26
N ASP A 34 17.47 7.84 4.01
CA ASP A 34 17.86 7.27 2.73
C ASP A 34 16.66 7.24 1.78
N ARG A 35 16.79 8.02 0.70
CA ARG A 35 15.77 8.14 -0.33
C ARG A 35 15.36 6.78 -0.92
N GLN A 36 16.31 5.90 -1.20
CA GLN A 36 16.01 4.62 -1.86
C GLN A 36 15.14 3.75 -0.95
N TYR A 37 15.44 3.71 0.35
CA TYR A 37 14.64 2.96 1.30
C TYR A 37 13.31 3.63 1.62
N LEU A 38 13.24 4.97 1.55
CA LEU A 38 11.99 5.71 1.66
C LEU A 38 11.02 5.35 0.53
N ILE A 39 11.48 5.32 -0.73
CA ILE A 39 10.67 4.91 -1.88
C ILE A 39 10.16 3.48 -1.70
N LYS A 40 11.04 2.54 -1.32
CA LYS A 40 10.63 1.14 -1.05
C LYS A 40 9.58 1.01 0.05
N ALA A 41 9.65 1.86 1.09
CA ALA A 41 8.63 1.88 2.15
C ALA A 41 7.27 2.36 1.61
N TRP A 42 7.26 3.37 0.73
CA TRP A 42 6.04 3.86 0.08
C TRP A 42 5.47 2.89 -0.95
N GLU A 43 6.31 2.22 -1.73
CA GLU A 43 5.89 1.11 -2.61
C GLU A 43 5.20 0.01 -1.81
N LEU A 44 5.78 -0.36 -0.65
CA LEU A 44 5.19 -1.37 0.23
C LEU A 44 3.85 -0.89 0.82
N MET A 45 3.77 0.37 1.26
CA MET A 45 2.52 0.97 1.74
C MET A 45 1.43 0.90 0.68
N TYR A 46 1.76 1.30 -0.55
CA TYR A 46 0.83 1.29 -1.69
C TYR A 46 0.32 -0.12 -2.00
N LEU A 47 1.23 -1.10 -2.05
CA LEU A 47 0.89 -2.51 -2.29
C LEU A 47 -0.03 -3.06 -1.19
N CYS A 48 0.28 -2.79 0.08
CA CYS A 48 -0.56 -3.22 1.20
C CYS A 48 -1.95 -2.57 1.14
N ALA A 49 -2.03 -1.26 0.92
CA ALA A 49 -3.30 -0.53 0.79
C ALA A 49 -4.16 -1.02 -0.38
N SER A 50 -3.52 -1.45 -1.47
CA SER A 50 -4.20 -2.01 -2.65
C SER A 50 -4.80 -3.40 -2.39
N CYS A 51 -4.28 -4.12 -1.39
CA CYS A 51 -4.74 -5.47 -1.09
C CYS A 51 -5.74 -5.53 0.07
N MET A 52 -5.65 -4.61 1.03
CA MET A 52 -6.49 -4.61 2.21
C MET A 52 -6.56 -3.22 2.86
N PRO A 53 -7.70 -2.88 3.48
CA PRO A 53 -7.77 -1.70 4.32
C PRO A 53 -7.22 -1.99 5.73
N PRO A 54 -6.65 -0.99 6.44
CA PRO A 54 -6.43 -1.08 7.88
C PRO A 54 -7.75 -1.23 8.64
N SER A 55 -7.70 -1.49 9.95
CA SER A 55 -8.90 -1.42 10.78
C SER A 55 -9.45 0.01 10.89
N LYS A 56 -10.65 0.13 11.45
CA LYS A 56 -11.29 1.43 11.70
C LYS A 56 -10.52 2.26 12.74
N ASP A 57 -9.80 1.60 13.65
CA ASP A 57 -9.13 2.26 14.77
C ASP A 57 -7.95 3.13 14.29
N ILE A 58 -7.22 2.66 13.27
CA ILE A 58 -6.08 3.40 12.70
C ILE A 58 -6.38 4.01 11.32
N GLY A 59 -7.47 3.61 10.66
CA GLY A 59 -7.75 3.97 9.27
C GLY A 59 -7.88 5.47 9.02
N GLY A 60 -8.46 6.20 9.99
CA GLY A 60 -8.52 7.67 9.94
C GLY A 60 -7.13 8.31 9.97
N TYR A 61 -6.31 7.94 10.96
CA TYR A 61 -4.94 8.42 11.11
C TYR A 61 -4.07 8.11 9.89
N LEU A 62 -4.16 6.89 9.34
CA LEU A 62 -3.38 6.50 8.17
C LEU A 62 -3.80 7.31 6.94
N SER A 63 -5.12 7.49 6.73
CA SER A 63 -5.63 8.25 5.59
C SER A 63 -5.20 9.72 5.65
N GLU A 64 -5.26 10.34 6.83
CA GLU A 64 -4.81 11.72 7.04
C GLU A 64 -3.30 11.85 6.80
N TYR A 65 -2.50 10.94 7.36
CA TYR A 65 -1.06 10.93 7.14
C TYR A 65 -0.70 10.84 5.65
N VAL A 66 -1.28 9.87 4.94
CA VAL A 66 -1.02 9.66 3.51
C VAL A 66 -1.49 10.86 2.70
N HIS A 67 -2.65 11.46 3.03
CA HIS A 67 -3.14 12.68 2.41
C HIS A 67 -2.16 13.85 2.55
N ASN A 68 -1.62 14.05 3.76
CA ASN A 68 -0.67 15.14 4.02
C ASN A 68 0.64 14.96 3.25
N VAL A 69 1.12 13.71 3.09
CA VAL A 69 2.32 13.44 2.28
C VAL A 69 2.05 13.66 0.80
N ALA A 70 0.89 13.20 0.30
CA ALA A 70 0.49 13.36 -1.10
C ALA A 70 0.42 14.83 -1.55
N HIS A 71 0.05 15.74 -0.65
CA HIS A 71 -0.10 17.18 -0.94
C HIS A 71 0.97 18.06 -0.29
N GLY A 72 1.99 17.45 0.32
CA GLY A 72 3.03 18.18 1.05
C GLY A 72 4.01 18.84 0.08
N VAL A 73 4.07 20.18 0.07
CA VAL A 73 4.85 20.98 -0.91
C VAL A 73 6.36 20.69 -0.89
N SER A 74 6.91 20.31 0.26
CA SER A 74 8.34 20.00 0.43
C SER A 74 8.67 18.50 0.29
N THR A 75 7.68 17.67 -0.03
CA THR A 75 7.87 16.24 -0.21
C THR A 75 8.44 15.95 -1.60
N ASP A 76 9.29 14.95 -1.68
CA ASP A 76 9.76 14.41 -2.95
C ASP A 76 8.60 14.00 -3.89
N SER A 77 8.72 14.31 -5.18
CA SER A 77 7.64 14.13 -6.17
C SER A 77 7.23 12.67 -6.39
N GLU A 78 8.19 11.74 -6.31
CA GLU A 78 7.92 10.31 -6.45
C GLU A 78 7.18 9.79 -5.20
N VAL A 79 7.60 10.27 -4.01
CA VAL A 79 6.89 9.98 -2.75
C VAL A 79 5.46 10.54 -2.78
N GLN A 80 5.25 11.77 -3.27
CA GLN A 80 3.91 12.34 -3.43
C GLN A 80 3.02 11.50 -4.35
N THR A 81 3.60 11.00 -5.45
CA THR A 81 2.89 10.14 -6.41
C THR A 81 2.48 8.82 -5.77
N LEU A 82 3.41 8.15 -5.07
CA LEU A 82 3.12 6.91 -4.35
C LEU A 82 2.09 7.12 -3.23
N ALA A 83 2.16 8.24 -2.50
CA ALA A 83 1.19 8.60 -1.47
C ALA A 83 -0.21 8.85 -2.08
N SER A 84 -0.29 9.53 -3.22
CA SER A 84 -1.56 9.74 -3.94
C SER A 84 -2.18 8.42 -4.40
N ASN A 85 -1.36 7.52 -4.95
CA ASN A 85 -1.79 6.17 -5.34
C ASN A 85 -2.25 5.36 -4.13
N THR A 86 -1.51 5.43 -3.03
CA THR A 86 -1.87 4.81 -1.73
C THR A 86 -3.22 5.31 -1.23
N LEU A 87 -3.47 6.62 -1.27
CA LEU A 87 -4.73 7.20 -0.82
C LEU A 87 -5.92 6.68 -1.63
N ASN A 88 -5.76 6.59 -2.95
CA ASN A 88 -6.78 6.02 -3.82
C ASN A 88 -6.99 4.53 -3.53
N ALA A 89 -5.90 3.77 -3.36
CA ALA A 89 -5.96 2.36 -2.99
C ALA A 89 -6.69 2.12 -1.66
N LEU A 90 -6.42 2.93 -0.63
CA LEU A 90 -7.13 2.88 0.64
C LEU A 90 -8.64 3.10 0.48
N LYS A 91 -9.05 4.11 -0.30
CA LYS A 91 -10.48 4.36 -0.58
C LYS A 91 -11.14 3.17 -1.25
N HIS A 92 -10.46 2.55 -2.22
CA HIS A 92 -10.96 1.37 -2.91
C HIS A 92 -11.05 0.15 -1.99
N SER A 93 -9.99 -0.15 -1.23
CA SER A 93 -9.94 -1.34 -0.37
C SER A 93 -10.84 -1.24 0.85
N VAL A 94 -11.11 -0.04 1.37
CA VAL A 94 -12.13 0.16 2.42
C VAL A 94 -13.52 -0.23 1.92
N LYS A 95 -13.85 0.10 0.66
CA LYS A 95 -15.15 -0.24 0.05
C LYS A 95 -15.24 -1.72 -0.34
N ALA A 96 -14.17 -2.27 -0.92
CA ALA A 96 -14.14 -3.65 -1.41
C ALA A 96 -13.89 -4.69 -0.30
N GLY A 97 -13.26 -4.29 0.80
CA GLY A 97 -12.74 -5.19 1.82
C GLY A 97 -11.37 -5.78 1.46
N PRO A 98 -10.79 -6.62 2.36
CA PRO A 98 -9.53 -7.31 2.09
C PRO A 98 -9.70 -8.36 1.00
N ARG A 99 -8.70 -8.53 0.13
CA ARG A 99 -8.74 -9.61 -0.88
C ARG A 99 -8.63 -10.99 -0.24
N HIS A 100 -9.15 -12.01 -0.92
CA HIS A 100 -9.01 -13.41 -0.51
C HIS A 100 -7.80 -14.13 -1.14
N ALA A 101 -7.15 -13.52 -2.14
CA ALA A 101 -6.02 -14.11 -2.84
C ALA A 101 -4.80 -13.17 -2.81
N ILE A 102 -3.61 -13.76 -2.69
CA ILE A 102 -2.34 -13.05 -2.79
C ILE A 102 -2.22 -12.43 -4.19
N PRO A 103 -1.77 -11.17 -4.34
CA PRO A 103 -1.53 -10.59 -5.66
C PRO A 103 -0.46 -11.38 -6.43
N GLY A 104 -0.70 -11.57 -7.73
CA GLY A 104 0.25 -12.21 -8.64
C GLY A 104 1.49 -11.33 -8.85
N ARG A 105 2.58 -11.91 -9.36
CA ARG A 105 3.81 -11.16 -9.61
C ARG A 105 3.57 -10.05 -10.64
N GLU A 106 2.85 -10.39 -11.69
CA GLU A 106 2.49 -9.52 -12.81
C GLU A 106 1.61 -8.35 -12.33
N GLU A 107 0.73 -8.63 -11.36
CA GLU A 107 -0.10 -7.62 -10.71
C GLU A 107 0.72 -6.65 -9.87
N ILE A 108 1.65 -7.17 -9.06
CA ILE A 108 2.56 -6.34 -8.25
C ILE A 108 3.42 -5.46 -9.15
N GLU A 109 4.02 -6.02 -10.20
CA GLU A 109 4.85 -5.28 -11.14
C GLU A 109 4.03 -4.20 -11.87
N ALA A 110 2.85 -4.56 -12.37
CA ALA A 110 1.96 -3.61 -13.04
C ALA A 110 1.56 -2.45 -12.12
N LEU A 111 1.26 -2.73 -10.86
CA LEU A 111 0.89 -1.72 -9.88
C LEU A 111 2.04 -0.73 -9.63
N LEU A 112 3.27 -1.22 -9.44
CA LEU A 112 4.44 -0.39 -9.16
C LEU A 112 4.86 0.47 -10.36
N ILE A 113 4.73 -0.04 -11.59
CA ILE A 113 5.05 0.73 -12.81
C ILE A 113 3.87 1.59 -13.30
N GLY A 114 2.74 1.60 -12.61
CA GLY A 114 1.54 2.34 -13.01
C GLY A 114 0.87 1.82 -14.28
N LYS A 115 1.08 0.54 -14.62
CA LYS A 115 0.47 -0.11 -15.79
C LYS A 115 -0.86 -0.74 -15.41
N ARG A 116 -1.87 -0.54 -16.25
CA ARG A 116 -3.16 -1.26 -16.14
C ARG A 116 -3.01 -2.67 -16.72
N LEU A 117 -3.45 -3.68 -15.96
CA LEU A 117 -3.56 -5.04 -16.46
C LEU A 117 -4.82 -5.20 -17.30
N THR A 118 -4.69 -5.94 -18.40
CA THR A 118 -5.80 -6.33 -19.27
C THR A 118 -5.93 -7.85 -19.23
N THR A 119 -7.14 -8.34 -18.98
CA THR A 119 -7.47 -9.77 -19.00
C THR A 119 -8.44 -10.03 -20.15
N ILE A 120 -8.17 -11.08 -20.93
CA ILE A 120 -9.09 -11.57 -21.97
C ILE A 120 -10.10 -12.49 -21.31
N VAL A 121 -11.38 -12.23 -21.52
CA VAL A 121 -12.48 -13.09 -21.06
C VAL A 121 -13.01 -13.86 -22.27
N PHE A 122 -12.96 -15.18 -22.19
CA PHE A 122 -13.53 -16.08 -23.21
C PHE A 122 -14.99 -16.37 -22.86
N PHE A 123 -15.84 -16.42 -23.88
CA PHE A 123 -17.26 -16.76 -23.81
C PHE A 123 -17.53 -18.05 -24.59
#